data_AF-A0A6N2M5F5-F1
#
_entry.id   AF-A0A6N2M5F5-F1
#
_cell.length_a   1.000
_cell.length_b   1.000
_cell.length_c   1.000
_cell.angle_alpha   90.00
_cell.angle_beta   90.00
_cell.angle_gamma   90.00
#
_symmetry.space_group_name_H-M   'P 1'
#
loop_
_entity.id
_entity.type
_entity.pdbx_description
1 polymer ?
#
loop_
_entity_poly.entity_id
_entity_poly.type
_entity_poly.pdbx_seq_one_letter_code
_entity_poly.pdbx_strand_id
1 'polypeptide(L)'
;MASLIPETTKKLFTAENLRSASKQSDRCLIVPVRLRRAIKKYLREQEEPHMKKKVLRLSESFRDIKDKNLMLTINTSKELVEDPFKSMDRSKRWKIKSSYGDIGLNYRDDETIAYVASRMPAVFSACYRVLSEVRRRLPGFSPTKILDFGAGTGSAFWAIREVWPKSLQKVNLVEPSQSMQRAGRSLIQDLKDLPLIHSYNSLQDLSKSTHKSERKHDLVFAVS
;
A
#
# COMPACT_ATOMS: atom_id res chain seq x y z
N MET A 1 16.22 -22.57 -14.84
CA MET A 1 16.14 -21.80 -16.10
C MET A 1 15.56 -20.43 -15.78
N ALA A 2 16.40 -19.39 -15.82
CA ALA A 2 15.95 -18.02 -15.59
C ALA A 2 15.05 -17.59 -16.75
N SER A 3 13.80 -17.25 -16.45
CA SER A 3 12.89 -16.64 -17.42
C SER A 3 13.47 -15.29 -17.83
N LEU A 4 14.01 -15.24 -19.04
CA LEU A 4 14.45 -14.02 -19.69
C LEU A 4 13.23 -13.09 -19.79
N ILE A 5 13.30 -11.97 -19.07
CA ILE A 5 12.35 -10.87 -19.20
C ILE A 5 12.34 -10.48 -20.68
N PRO A 6 11.19 -10.49 -21.37
CA PRO A 6 11.13 -10.16 -22.81
C PRO A 6 11.75 -8.79 -23.08
N GLU A 7 12.57 -8.66 -24.13
CA GLU A 7 13.26 -7.42 -24.55
C GLU A 7 12.32 -6.22 -24.71
N THR A 8 11.04 -6.46 -24.98
CA THR A 8 9.95 -5.47 -24.98
C THR A 8 9.83 -4.72 -23.65
N THR A 9 10.09 -5.39 -22.52
CA THR A 9 10.00 -4.79 -21.18
C THR A 9 11.13 -3.79 -20.92
N LYS A 10 12.34 -4.05 -21.46
CA LYS A 10 13.50 -3.14 -21.33
C LYS A 10 13.31 -1.84 -22.12
N LYS A 11 12.61 -1.87 -23.25
CA LYS A 11 12.32 -0.66 -24.06
C LYS A 11 11.30 0.29 -23.40
N LEU A 12 10.45 -0.19 -22.51
CA LEU A 12 9.39 0.63 -21.87
C LEU A 12 9.83 1.43 -20.65
N PHE A 13 10.93 1.04 -19.98
CA PHE A 13 11.41 1.63 -18.72
C PHE A 13 12.73 2.40 -18.88
N THR A 14 12.87 3.20 -19.94
CA THR A 14 13.98 4.15 -20.05
C THR A 14 13.72 5.38 -19.20
N ALA A 15 14.79 6.06 -18.73
CA ALA A 15 14.67 7.30 -17.96
C ALA A 15 13.89 8.39 -18.72
N GLU A 16 13.97 8.39 -20.05
CA GLU A 16 13.27 9.31 -20.93
C GLU A 16 11.77 9.00 -21.01
N ASN A 17 11.40 7.73 -21.11
CA ASN A 17 10.00 7.30 -21.07
C ASN A 17 9.36 7.54 -19.70
N LEU A 18 10.12 7.40 -18.60
CA LEU A 18 9.67 7.75 -17.24
C LEU A 18 9.47 9.26 -17.09
N ARG A 19 10.38 10.09 -17.62
CA ARG A 19 10.25 11.56 -17.63
C ARG A 19 9.10 12.05 -18.52
N SER A 20 8.85 11.39 -19.64
CA SER A 20 7.69 11.69 -20.49
C SER A 20 6.38 11.31 -19.78
N ALA A 21 6.33 10.14 -19.15
CA ALA A 21 5.17 9.69 -18.37
C ALA A 21 4.88 10.58 -17.15
N SER A 22 5.91 11.13 -16.48
CA SER A 22 5.70 12.06 -15.36
C SER A 22 5.10 13.41 -15.82
N LYS A 23 5.37 13.82 -17.06
CA LYS A 23 4.76 15.01 -17.68
C LYS A 23 3.31 14.78 -18.14
N GLN A 24 2.85 13.54 -18.28
CA GLN A 24 1.44 13.17 -18.51
C GLN A 24 0.60 13.22 -17.23
N SER A 25 0.95 14.11 -16.29
CA SER A 25 0.20 14.30 -15.05
C SER A 25 -1.02 15.18 -15.33
N ASP A 26 -1.99 14.61 -16.06
CA ASP A 26 -3.27 15.29 -16.26
C ASP A 26 -4.10 15.24 -14.99
N ARG A 27 -4.24 16.41 -14.36
CA ARG A 27 -5.17 16.78 -13.28
C ARG A 27 -4.90 16.14 -11.91
N CYS A 28 -5.18 16.92 -10.87
CA CYS A 28 -5.32 16.40 -9.51
C CYS A 28 -6.48 15.39 -9.51
N LEU A 29 -6.18 14.12 -9.29
CA LEU A 29 -7.17 13.05 -9.29
C LEU A 29 -8.24 13.31 -8.23
N ILE A 30 -9.47 13.49 -8.70
CA ILE A 30 -10.63 13.72 -7.83
C ILE A 30 -11.00 12.39 -7.18
N VAL A 31 -10.92 12.36 -5.85
CA VAL A 31 -11.40 11.24 -5.03
C VAL A 31 -12.89 10.98 -5.36
N PRO A 32 -13.26 9.73 -5.75
CA PRO A 32 -14.63 9.40 -6.13
C PRO A 32 -15.64 9.84 -5.06
N VAL A 33 -16.83 10.26 -5.50
CA VAL A 33 -17.91 10.70 -4.60
C VAL A 33 -18.22 9.64 -3.54
N ARG A 34 -18.18 8.36 -3.92
CA ARG A 34 -18.42 7.22 -3.02
C ARG A 34 -17.39 7.16 -1.89
N LEU A 35 -16.10 7.24 -2.21
CA LEU A 35 -15.03 7.26 -1.22
C LEU A 35 -15.10 8.51 -0.33
N ARG A 36 -15.35 9.69 -0.91
CA ARG A 36 -15.56 10.93 -0.13
C ARG A 36 -16.72 10.81 0.86
N ARG A 37 -17.83 10.18 0.46
CA ARG A 37 -18.99 9.93 1.33
C ARG A 37 -18.66 8.93 2.44
N ALA A 38 -17.96 7.83 2.10
CA ALA A 38 -17.52 6.84 3.08
C ALA A 38 -16.59 7.46 4.14
N ILE A 39 -15.58 8.23 3.72
CA ILE A 39 -14.69 8.96 4.64
C ILE A 39 -15.49 9.94 5.52
N LYS A 40 -16.39 10.74 4.93
CA LYS A 40 -17.22 11.67 5.71
C LYS A 40 -18.17 10.97 6.69
N LYS A 41 -18.67 9.79 6.35
CA LYS A 41 -19.51 8.98 7.26
C LYS A 41 -18.65 8.45 8.40
N TYR A 42 -17.56 7.76 8.08
CA TYR A 42 -16.60 7.23 9.05
C TYR A 42 -16.15 8.30 10.05
N LEU A 43 -15.66 9.45 9.58
CA LEU A 43 -15.18 10.52 10.46
C LEU A 43 -16.27 11.12 11.36
N ARG A 44 -17.53 11.10 10.93
CA ARG A 44 -18.66 11.55 11.77
C ARG A 44 -18.97 10.55 12.88
N GLU A 45 -18.89 9.26 12.59
CA GLU A 45 -19.16 8.19 13.57
C GLU A 45 -18.11 8.11 14.68
N GLN A 46 -16.90 8.65 14.48
CA GLN A 46 -15.86 8.62 15.52
C GLN A 46 -15.95 9.78 16.51
N GLU A 47 -16.78 10.81 16.24
CA GLU A 47 -16.96 12.00 17.10
C GLU A 47 -15.65 12.66 17.57
N GLU A 48 -14.61 12.65 16.74
CA GLU A 48 -13.27 12.96 17.24
C GLU A 48 -12.98 14.46 17.43
N PRO A 49 -12.72 14.91 18.67
CA PRO A 49 -12.27 16.27 18.93
C PRO A 49 -10.80 16.44 18.48
N HIS A 50 -10.42 17.68 18.17
CA HIS A 50 -9.03 18.05 17.85
C HIS A 50 -8.41 17.37 16.62
N MET A 51 -9.21 17.02 15.59
CA MET A 51 -8.74 16.38 14.36
C MET A 51 -7.45 17.00 13.78
N LYS A 52 -7.38 18.33 13.70
CA LYS A 52 -6.18 19.05 13.21
C LYS A 52 -4.92 18.68 14.00
N LYS A 53 -5.00 18.64 15.33
CA LYS A 53 -3.87 18.28 16.20
C LYS A 53 -3.46 16.82 16.01
N LYS A 54 -4.43 15.91 15.84
CA LYS A 54 -4.13 14.49 15.57
C LYS A 54 -3.45 14.30 14.21
N VAL A 55 -3.93 14.99 13.17
CA VAL A 55 -3.31 14.99 11.83
C VAL A 55 -1.89 15.55 11.85
N LEU A 56 -1.64 16.63 12.59
CA LEU A 56 -0.29 17.20 12.75
C LEU A 56 0.64 16.21 13.44
N ARG A 57 0.23 15.62 14.56
CA ARG A 57 1.02 14.63 15.30
C ARG A 57 1.36 13.39 14.45
N LEU A 58 0.37 12.89 13.70
CA LEU A 58 0.60 11.80 12.76
C LEU A 58 1.63 12.18 11.69
N SER A 59 1.55 13.40 11.17
CA SER A 59 2.48 13.92 10.17
C SER A 59 3.90 14.07 10.72
N GLU A 60 4.04 14.50 11.97
CA GLU A 60 5.32 14.54 12.69
C GLU A 60 5.91 13.14 12.85
N SER A 61 5.11 12.17 13.29
CA SER A 61 5.56 10.77 13.41
C SER A 61 6.08 10.19 12.08
N PHE A 62 5.42 10.50 10.96
CA PHE A 62 5.92 10.11 9.63
C PHE A 62 7.24 10.79 9.27
N ARG A 63 7.42 12.07 9.64
CA ARG A 63 8.66 12.81 9.38
C ARG A 63 9.82 12.22 10.16
N ASP A 64 9.62 11.97 11.45
CA ASP A 64 10.64 11.38 12.33
C ASP A 64 11.09 10.02 11.82
N ILE A 65 10.16 9.19 11.33
CA ILE A 65 10.48 7.89 10.75
C ILE A 65 11.24 8.03 9.45
N LYS A 66 10.83 8.94 8.58
CA LYS A 66 11.54 9.21 7.33
C LYS A 66 12.99 9.63 7.62
N ASP A 67 13.19 10.50 8.59
CA ASP A 67 14.52 11.00 8.95
C ASP A 67 15.38 9.88 9.58
N LYS A 68 14.81 9.07 10.47
CA LYS A 68 15.49 7.87 11.02
C LYS A 68 15.87 6.87 9.93
N ASN A 69 14.97 6.58 8.98
CA ASN A 69 15.23 5.65 7.88
C ASN A 69 16.31 6.18 6.91
N LEU A 70 16.33 7.50 6.69
CA LEU A 70 17.39 8.13 5.90
C LEU A 70 18.75 7.98 6.59
N MET A 71 18.82 8.22 7.90
CA MET A 71 20.05 8.04 8.69
C MET A 71 20.54 6.59 8.70
N LEU A 72 19.63 5.61 8.83
CA LEU A 72 19.98 4.19 8.72
C LEU A 72 20.59 3.88 7.36
N THR A 73 19.98 4.37 6.28
CA THR A 73 20.48 4.17 4.92
C THR A 73 21.87 4.76 4.75
N ILE A 74 22.09 5.99 5.21
CA ILE A 74 23.40 6.68 5.14
C ILE A 74 24.47 5.90 5.93
N ASN A 75 24.15 5.45 7.13
CA ASN A 75 25.09 4.71 7.97
C ASN A 75 25.43 3.35 7.36
N THR A 76 24.44 2.61 6.85
CA THR A 76 24.69 1.36 6.13
C THR A 76 25.52 1.58 4.87
N SER A 77 25.26 2.65 4.10
CA SER A 77 26.08 3.00 2.93
C SER A 77 27.53 3.30 3.32
N LYS A 78 27.77 4.01 4.42
CA LYS A 78 29.13 4.26 4.94
C LYS A 78 29.83 2.97 5.36
N GLU A 79 29.15 2.11 6.11
CA GLU A 79 29.70 0.82 6.55
C GLU A 79 30.06 -0.10 5.36
N LEU A 80 29.24 -0.12 4.31
CA LEU A 80 29.52 -0.89 3.08
C LEU A 80 30.71 -0.35 2.27
N VAL A 81 30.97 0.96 2.34
CA VAL A 81 32.14 1.58 1.70
C VAL A 81 33.41 1.30 2.49
N GLU A 82 33.33 1.30 3.82
CA GLU A 82 34.48 1.09 4.70
C GLU A 82 34.91 -0.39 4.80
N ASP A 83 33.96 -1.34 4.77
CA ASP A 83 34.25 -2.78 4.76
C ASP A 83 33.20 -3.56 3.96
N PRO A 84 33.42 -3.75 2.64
CA PRO A 84 32.48 -4.41 1.74
C PRO A 84 32.12 -5.85 2.15
N PHE A 85 33.01 -6.54 2.88
CA PHE A 85 32.90 -7.96 3.19
C PHE A 85 32.34 -8.24 4.60
N LYS A 86 32.32 -7.25 5.49
CA LYS A 86 31.69 -7.34 6.84
C LYS A 86 30.23 -7.76 6.83
N SER A 87 29.51 -7.42 5.76
CA SER A 87 28.10 -7.73 5.57
C SER A 87 27.84 -9.19 5.18
N MET A 88 28.87 -9.87 4.63
CA MET A 88 28.75 -11.21 4.06
C MET A 88 28.82 -12.31 5.14
N ASP A 89 29.54 -12.05 6.24
CA ASP A 89 29.58 -12.94 7.41
C ASP A 89 28.27 -12.91 8.23
N ARG A 90 27.45 -11.85 8.07
CA ARG A 90 26.10 -11.75 8.64
C ARG A 90 25.00 -12.21 7.69
N SER A 91 25.34 -12.99 6.66
CA SER A 91 24.38 -13.60 5.72
C SER A 91 23.39 -14.57 6.37
N LYS A 92 23.51 -14.87 7.67
CA LYS A 92 22.40 -15.41 8.46
C LYS A 92 21.37 -14.32 8.72
N ARG A 93 20.47 -14.19 7.74
CA ARG A 93 19.19 -13.47 7.80
C ARG A 93 19.37 -11.96 7.74
N TRP A 94 19.16 -11.42 6.53
CA TRP A 94 18.48 -10.14 6.35
C TRP A 94 17.07 -10.23 6.98
N LYS A 95 16.98 -10.43 8.30
CA LYS A 95 15.86 -9.93 9.08
C LYS A 95 16.08 -8.42 9.04
N ILE A 96 15.62 -7.76 7.98
CA ILE A 96 15.14 -6.40 8.17
C ILE A 96 14.08 -6.59 9.26
N LYS A 97 14.44 -6.27 10.52
CA LYS A 97 13.50 -6.09 11.64
C LYS A 97 12.71 -4.82 11.32
N SER A 98 11.98 -4.87 10.23
CA SER A 98 10.90 -3.96 9.89
C SER A 98 9.66 -4.84 9.91
N SER A 99 9.37 -5.39 11.09
CA SER A 99 7.95 -5.53 11.41
C SER A 99 7.38 -4.11 11.30
N TYR A 100 6.19 -3.94 10.74
CA TYR A 100 5.56 -2.62 10.59
C TYR A 100 5.53 -1.80 11.92
N GLY A 101 5.76 -2.44 13.08
CA GLY A 101 5.97 -1.82 14.40
C GLY A 101 7.43 -1.46 14.80
N ASP A 102 8.47 -1.96 14.14
CA ASP A 102 9.89 -1.63 14.46
C ASP A 102 10.32 -0.26 13.90
N ILE A 103 9.56 0.31 12.95
CA ILE A 103 9.71 1.71 12.54
C ILE A 103 9.13 2.68 13.57
N GLY A 104 8.44 2.19 14.61
CA GLY A 104 7.92 3.00 15.72
C GLY A 104 6.56 3.66 15.48
N LEU A 105 5.94 3.47 14.31
CA LEU A 105 4.55 3.91 14.06
C LEU A 105 3.58 2.76 14.36
N ASN A 106 2.84 2.90 15.46
CA ASN A 106 1.73 2.02 15.80
C ASN A 106 0.42 2.75 15.54
N TYR A 107 -0.37 2.29 14.58
CA TYR A 107 -1.67 2.88 14.29
C TYR A 107 -2.72 2.39 15.28
N ARG A 108 -3.03 3.21 16.29
CA ARG A 108 -4.21 3.04 17.15
C ARG A 108 -5.39 3.79 16.54
N ASP A 109 -6.51 3.85 17.26
CA ASP A 109 -7.73 4.47 16.76
C ASP A 109 -7.50 5.94 16.39
N ASP A 110 -6.86 6.73 17.24
CA ASP A 110 -6.51 8.12 16.97
C ASP A 110 -5.67 8.32 15.70
N GLU A 111 -4.58 7.57 15.56
CA GLU A 111 -3.70 7.66 14.39
C GLU A 111 -4.41 7.18 13.12
N THR A 112 -5.25 6.15 13.23
CA THR A 112 -6.02 5.62 12.11
C THR A 112 -7.05 6.63 11.62
N ILE A 113 -7.75 7.30 12.53
CA ILE A 113 -8.74 8.31 12.17
C ILE A 113 -8.05 9.51 11.51
N ALA A 114 -6.94 9.97 12.08
CA ALA A 114 -6.11 11.01 11.45
C ALA A 114 -5.59 10.58 10.07
N TYR A 115 -5.22 9.32 9.89
CA TYR A 115 -4.78 8.76 8.61
C TYR A 115 -5.92 8.77 7.58
N VAL A 116 -7.12 8.32 7.95
CA VAL A 116 -8.30 8.37 7.07
C VAL A 116 -8.63 9.81 6.67
N ALA A 117 -8.55 10.75 7.61
CA ALA A 117 -8.86 12.16 7.35
C ALA A 117 -7.86 12.86 6.42
N SER A 118 -6.57 12.50 6.49
CA SER A 118 -5.50 13.30 5.86
C SER A 118 -4.68 12.57 4.80
N ARG A 119 -4.49 11.25 4.92
CA ARG A 119 -3.56 10.47 4.10
C ARG A 119 -4.27 9.56 3.12
N MET A 120 -5.32 8.86 3.55
CA MET A 120 -6.06 7.91 2.72
C MET A 120 -6.48 8.48 1.34
N PRO A 121 -7.01 9.72 1.23
CA PRO A 121 -7.33 10.33 -0.07
C PRO A 121 -6.13 10.45 -1.01
N ALA A 122 -4.98 10.85 -0.48
CA ALA A 122 -3.75 11.02 -1.26
C ALA A 122 -3.17 9.66 -1.70
N VAL A 123 -3.19 8.67 -0.80
CA VAL A 123 -2.74 7.30 -1.10
C VAL A 123 -3.63 6.68 -2.16
N PHE A 124 -4.96 6.82 -2.05
CA PHE A 124 -5.89 6.41 -3.10
C PHE A 124 -5.52 7.02 -4.46
N SER A 125 -5.33 8.34 -4.53
CA SER A 125 -5.04 9.02 -5.80
C SER A 125 -3.73 8.55 -6.43
N ALA A 126 -2.68 8.34 -5.61
CA ALA A 126 -1.42 7.78 -6.08
C ALA A 126 -1.61 6.37 -6.64
N CYS A 127 -2.29 5.49 -5.90
CA CYS A 127 -2.57 4.12 -6.34
C CYS A 127 -3.39 4.10 -7.63
N TYR A 128 -4.45 4.90 -7.70
CA TYR A 128 -5.31 4.98 -8.88
C TYR A 128 -4.53 5.43 -10.12
N ARG A 129 -3.64 6.43 -9.99
CA ARG A 129 -2.82 6.89 -11.11
C ARG A 129 -1.90 5.78 -11.64
N VAL A 130 -1.24 5.07 -10.72
CA VAL A 130 -0.33 3.96 -11.08
C VAL A 130 -1.11 2.83 -11.73
N LEU A 131 -2.21 2.38 -11.13
CA LEU A 131 -3.02 1.28 -11.65
C LEU A 131 -3.70 1.63 -12.98
N SER A 132 -4.13 2.89 -13.16
CA SER A 132 -4.64 3.38 -14.45
C SER A 132 -3.57 3.30 -15.54
N GLU A 133 -2.33 3.64 -15.21
CA GLU A 133 -1.20 3.50 -16.14
C GLU A 133 -0.94 2.03 -16.49
N VAL A 134 -1.01 1.13 -15.50
CA VAL A 134 -0.89 -0.32 -15.74
C VAL A 134 -1.99 -0.79 -16.70
N ARG A 135 -3.25 -0.46 -16.42
CA ARG A 135 -4.38 -0.81 -17.30
C ARG A 135 -4.22 -0.25 -18.70
N ARG A 136 -3.72 0.98 -18.84
CA ARG A 136 -3.47 1.62 -20.15
C ARG A 136 -2.38 0.89 -20.94
N ARG A 137 -1.30 0.48 -20.29
CA ARG A 137 -0.17 -0.22 -20.92
C ARG A 137 -0.45 -1.70 -21.19
N LEU A 138 -1.33 -2.31 -20.41
CA LEU A 138 -1.72 -3.71 -20.50
C LEU A 138 -3.26 -3.82 -20.63
N PRO A 139 -3.86 -3.45 -21.77
CA PRO A 139 -5.31 -3.36 -21.91
C PRO A 139 -6.04 -4.71 -21.74
N GLY A 140 -5.37 -5.83 -21.99
CA GLY A 140 -5.89 -7.17 -21.74
C GLY A 140 -5.72 -7.67 -20.29
N PHE A 141 -5.02 -6.93 -19.44
CA PHE A 141 -4.82 -7.32 -18.04
C PHE A 141 -6.05 -6.98 -17.21
N SER A 142 -6.68 -8.01 -16.66
CA SER A 142 -7.91 -7.95 -15.87
C SER A 142 -7.78 -8.86 -14.65
N PRO A 143 -7.14 -8.39 -13.56
CA PRO A 143 -6.82 -9.25 -12.43
C PRO A 143 -8.08 -9.67 -11.68
N THR A 144 -8.09 -10.92 -11.21
CA THR A 144 -9.22 -11.54 -10.50
C THR A 144 -8.89 -11.84 -9.04
N LYS A 145 -7.62 -12.16 -8.75
CA LYS A 145 -7.09 -12.48 -7.41
C LYS A 145 -6.01 -11.47 -7.02
N ILE A 146 -6.24 -10.73 -5.94
CA ILE A 146 -5.37 -9.66 -5.47
C ILE A 146 -4.79 -9.99 -4.10
N LEU A 147 -3.53 -9.61 -3.86
CA LEU A 147 -2.94 -9.50 -2.53
C LEU A 147 -2.58 -8.03 -2.27
N ASP A 148 -3.08 -7.47 -1.18
CA ASP A 148 -2.72 -6.14 -0.69
C ASP A 148 -1.96 -6.28 0.63
N PHE A 149 -0.65 -6.03 0.60
CA PHE A 149 0.25 -6.17 1.74
C PHE A 149 0.55 -4.80 2.37
N GLY A 150 0.16 -4.64 3.65
CA GLY A 150 0.06 -3.33 4.28
C GLY A 150 -1.20 -2.60 3.86
N ALA A 151 -2.34 -3.32 3.83
CA ALA A 151 -3.59 -2.81 3.27
C ALA A 151 -4.12 -1.56 4.01
N GLY A 152 -3.75 -1.36 5.28
CA GLY A 152 -4.15 -0.21 6.08
C GLY A 152 -5.66 -0.01 6.10
N THR A 153 -6.10 1.19 5.73
CA THR A 153 -7.53 1.58 5.60
C THR A 153 -8.17 1.17 4.27
N GLY A 154 -7.45 0.42 3.41
CA GLY A 154 -7.94 -0.06 2.13
C GLY A 154 -7.85 0.95 0.98
N SER A 155 -6.96 1.95 1.07
CA SER A 155 -6.78 2.97 0.01
C SER A 155 -6.52 2.33 -1.37
N ALA A 156 -5.65 1.32 -1.41
CA ALA A 156 -5.33 0.58 -2.62
C ALA A 156 -6.52 -0.24 -3.13
N PHE A 157 -7.23 -0.93 -2.23
CA PHE A 157 -8.47 -1.63 -2.58
C PHE A 157 -9.48 -0.72 -3.29
N TRP A 158 -9.72 0.48 -2.76
CA TRP A 158 -10.58 1.47 -3.42
C TRP A 158 -10.08 1.82 -4.83
N ALA A 159 -8.78 2.06 -5.00
CA ALA A 159 -8.20 2.38 -6.30
C ALA A 159 -8.33 1.22 -7.31
N ILE A 160 -8.06 -0.02 -6.88
CA ILE A 160 -8.19 -1.22 -7.71
C ILE A 160 -9.63 -1.40 -8.19
N ARG A 161 -10.62 -1.15 -7.32
CA ARG A 161 -12.05 -1.22 -7.69
C ARG A 161 -12.45 -0.17 -8.72
N GLU A 162 -11.88 1.03 -8.66
CA GLU A 162 -12.16 2.07 -9.66
C GLU A 162 -11.52 1.72 -11.02
N VAL A 163 -10.31 1.11 -11.01
CA VAL A 163 -9.61 0.73 -12.25
C VAL A 163 -10.19 -0.54 -12.87
N TRP A 164 -10.59 -1.54 -12.08
CA TRP A 164 -11.20 -2.80 -12.55
C TRP A 164 -12.50 -3.15 -11.79
N PRO A 165 -13.63 -2.48 -12.10
CA PRO A 165 -14.85 -2.59 -11.30
C PRO A 165 -15.57 -3.94 -11.36
N LYS A 166 -15.25 -4.80 -12.34
CA LYS A 166 -16.01 -6.05 -12.62
C LYS A 166 -15.16 -7.33 -12.63
N SER A 167 -13.83 -7.23 -12.52
CA SER A 167 -12.96 -8.40 -12.65
C SER A 167 -12.61 -9.04 -11.31
N LEU A 168 -12.69 -8.28 -10.22
CA LEU A 168 -12.22 -8.71 -8.91
C LEU A 168 -13.12 -9.82 -8.36
N GLN A 169 -12.53 -10.97 -8.07
CA GLN A 169 -13.21 -12.12 -7.48
C GLN A 169 -12.76 -12.35 -6.04
N LYS A 170 -11.45 -12.25 -5.76
CA LYS A 170 -10.87 -12.47 -4.43
C LYS A 170 -9.81 -11.43 -4.11
N VAL A 171 -9.85 -10.90 -2.90
CA VAL A 171 -8.83 -9.98 -2.37
C VAL A 171 -8.39 -10.45 -1.01
N ASN A 172 -7.09 -10.72 -0.87
CA ASN A 172 -6.46 -11.00 0.41
C ASN A 172 -5.77 -9.71 0.91
N LEU A 173 -6.16 -9.25 2.09
CA LEU A 173 -5.59 -8.10 2.77
C LEU A 173 -4.67 -8.59 3.88
N VAL A 174 -3.45 -8.08 3.94
CA VAL A 174 -2.53 -8.33 5.05
C VAL A 174 -2.28 -7.00 5.74
N GLU A 175 -2.77 -6.85 6.96
CA GLU A 175 -2.65 -5.62 7.75
C GLU A 175 -2.53 -5.97 9.24
N PRO A 176 -1.40 -5.70 9.90
CA PRO A 176 -1.26 -6.04 11.32
C PRO A 176 -2.07 -5.15 12.27
N SER A 177 -2.36 -3.89 11.92
CA SER A 177 -3.14 -3.00 12.79
C SER A 177 -4.63 -3.32 12.76
N GLN A 178 -5.15 -3.76 13.91
CA GLN A 178 -6.57 -4.00 14.09
C GLN A 178 -7.40 -2.72 13.90
N SER A 179 -6.86 -1.56 14.27
CA SER A 179 -7.55 -0.28 14.11
C SER A 179 -7.74 0.06 12.62
N MET A 180 -6.66 -0.09 11.84
CA MET A 180 -6.68 0.07 10.38
C MET A 180 -7.66 -0.90 9.71
N GLN A 181 -7.65 -2.18 10.10
CA GLN A 181 -8.59 -3.18 9.58
C GLN A 181 -10.06 -2.80 9.86
N ARG A 182 -10.37 -2.37 11.09
CA ARG A 182 -11.73 -1.92 11.45
C ARG A 182 -12.15 -0.71 10.63
N ALA A 183 -11.27 0.28 10.47
CA ALA A 183 -11.52 1.45 9.64
C ALA A 183 -11.77 1.05 8.19
N GLY A 184 -10.93 0.20 7.60
CA GLY A 184 -11.10 -0.31 6.25
C GLY A 184 -12.44 -1.01 6.04
N ARG A 185 -12.86 -1.86 7.00
CA ARG A 185 -14.16 -2.53 6.97
C ARG A 185 -15.33 -1.53 7.00
N SER A 186 -15.27 -0.54 7.89
CA SER A 186 -16.30 0.52 7.97
C SER A 186 -16.37 1.33 6.67
N LEU A 187 -15.23 1.66 6.07
CA LEU A 187 -15.17 2.44 4.84
C LEU A 187 -15.82 1.72 3.65
N ILE A 188 -15.75 0.39 3.58
CA ILE A 188 -16.31 -0.38 2.45
C ILE A 188 -17.72 -0.95 2.70
N GLN A 189 -18.28 -0.79 3.90
CA GLN A 189 -19.50 -1.47 4.32
C GLN A 189 -20.73 -1.21 3.43
N ASP A 190 -20.84 0.01 2.87
CA ASP A 190 -21.98 0.43 2.04
C ASP A 190 -21.76 0.13 0.54
N LEU A 191 -20.64 -0.53 0.19
CA LEU A 191 -20.35 -0.86 -1.19
C LEU A 191 -21.06 -2.15 -1.62
N LYS A 192 -21.63 -2.11 -2.82
CA LYS A 192 -22.21 -3.28 -3.49
C LYS A 192 -21.15 -4.03 -4.29
N ASP A 193 -21.46 -5.26 -4.67
CA ASP A 193 -20.65 -6.11 -5.55
C ASP A 193 -19.19 -6.23 -5.08
N LEU A 194 -19.02 -6.48 -3.78
CA LEU A 194 -17.71 -6.69 -3.18
C LEU A 194 -17.18 -8.08 -3.60
N PRO A 195 -15.87 -8.19 -3.92
CA PRO A 195 -15.25 -9.50 -4.10
C PRO A 195 -15.24 -10.27 -2.77
N LEU A 196 -14.83 -11.54 -2.81
CA LEU A 196 -14.50 -12.28 -1.60
C LEU A 196 -13.27 -11.64 -0.94
N ILE A 197 -13.44 -11.06 0.24
CA ILE A 197 -12.37 -10.38 0.99
C ILE A 197 -11.96 -11.26 2.17
N HIS A 198 -10.66 -11.56 2.27
CA HIS A 198 -10.08 -12.15 3.45
C HIS A 198 -9.03 -11.21 4.04
N SER A 199 -9.06 -11.06 5.37
CA SER A 199 -8.09 -10.25 6.10
C SER A 199 -7.20 -11.13 6.96
N TYR A 200 -5.91 -10.83 6.97
CA TYR A 200 -4.88 -11.53 7.72
C TYR A 200 -4.01 -10.53 8.45
N ASN A 201 -3.53 -10.90 9.64
CA ASN A 201 -2.62 -10.06 10.41
C ASN A 201 -1.18 -10.13 9.89
N SER A 202 -0.85 -11.21 9.18
CA SER A 202 0.50 -11.47 8.67
C SER A 202 0.50 -12.36 7.43
N LEU A 203 1.61 -12.35 6.68
CA LEU A 203 1.82 -13.29 5.57
C LEU A 203 1.90 -14.75 6.04
N GLN A 204 2.33 -14.97 7.28
CA GLN A 204 2.36 -16.29 7.90
C GLN A 204 0.94 -16.84 8.10
N ASP A 205 0.02 -16.00 8.57
CA ASP A 205 -1.39 -16.40 8.76
C ASP A 205 -2.07 -16.68 7.41
N LEU A 206 -1.82 -15.84 6.41
CA LEU A 206 -2.24 -16.11 5.03
C LEU A 206 -1.68 -17.45 4.54
N SER A 207 -0.40 -17.72 4.75
CA SER A 207 0.23 -18.96 4.29
C SER A 207 -0.34 -20.20 4.98
N LYS A 208 -0.64 -20.14 6.29
CA LYS A 208 -1.21 -21.27 7.04
C LYS A 208 -2.65 -21.58 6.65
N SER A 209 -3.44 -20.55 6.36
CA SER A 209 -4.87 -20.66 6.06
C SER A 209 -5.20 -20.96 4.60
N THR A 210 -4.21 -20.92 3.70
CA THR A 210 -4.43 -21.13 2.26
C THR A 210 -3.67 -22.33 1.73
N HIS A 211 -4.39 -23.21 1.02
CA HIS A 211 -3.78 -24.28 0.23
C HIS A 211 -2.82 -23.70 -0.81
N LYS A 212 -1.76 -24.45 -1.16
CA LYS A 212 -0.71 -23.98 -2.11
C LYS A 212 -1.27 -23.48 -3.45
N SER A 213 -2.34 -24.09 -3.95
CA SER A 213 -3.02 -23.69 -5.20
C SER A 213 -3.74 -22.33 -5.11
N GLU A 214 -4.11 -21.90 -3.91
CA GLU A 214 -4.82 -20.64 -3.67
C GLU A 214 -3.90 -19.45 -3.35
N ARG A 215 -2.59 -19.69 -3.28
CA ARG A 215 -1.58 -18.64 -2.98
C ARG A 215 -1.16 -17.81 -4.19
N LYS A 216 -1.66 -18.12 -5.38
CA LYS A 216 -1.38 -17.33 -6.59
C LYS A 216 -2.31 -16.13 -6.66
N HIS A 217 -1.71 -14.96 -6.86
CA HIS A 217 -2.40 -13.68 -7.09
C HIS A 217 -1.97 -13.14 -8.46
N ASP A 218 -2.90 -12.54 -9.18
CA ASP A 218 -2.67 -11.93 -10.48
C ASP A 218 -1.98 -10.57 -10.31
N LEU A 219 -2.23 -9.90 -9.18
CA LEU A 219 -1.64 -8.62 -8.80
C LEU A 219 -1.33 -8.62 -7.30
N VAL A 220 -0.10 -8.24 -6.95
CA VAL A 220 0.33 -7.98 -5.58
C VAL A 220 0.62 -6.50 -5.45
N PHE A 221 0.09 -5.87 -4.41
CA PHE A 221 0.27 -4.46 -4.13
C PHE A 221 0.80 -4.27 -2.72
N ALA A 222 1.74 -3.35 -2.55
CA ALA A 222 2.32 -3.00 -1.26
C ALA A 222 2.66 -1.51 -1.27
N VAL A 223 2.02 -0.74 -0.38
CA VAL A 223 2.24 0.70 -0.24
C VAL A 223 2.57 1.00 1.20
N SER A 224 3.82 1.41 1.42
CA SER A 224 4.35 1.87 2.71
C SER A 224 4.26 3.37 2.85
#